data_AF-A0A8T5S648-F1
#
_entry.id   AF-A0A8T5S648-F1
#
_cell.length_a   1.000
_cell.length_b   1.000
_cell.length_c   1.000
_cell.angle_alpha   90.00
_cell.angle_beta   90.00
_cell.angle_gamma   90.00
#
_symmetry.space_group_name_H-M   'P 1'
#
loop_
_entity.id
_entity.type
_entity.pdbx_description
1 polymer ?
#
loop_
_entity_poly.entity_id
_entity_poly.type
_entity_poly.pdbx_seq_one_letter_code
_entity_poly.pdbx_strand_id
1 'polypeptide(L)' 'MTVHDLKPKDLTICNKCGNVMIPRKIRTNNSNEIEFQKILQCIVCRHWISAD' A
#
# COMPACT_ATOMS: atom_id res chain seq x y z
N MET A 1 -16.17 12.15 -23.81
CA MET A 1 -15.93 12.03 -22.35
C MET A 1 -15.29 10.66 -22.10
N THR A 2 -13.97 10.60 -21.99
CA THR A 2 -13.25 9.34 -21.72
C THR A 2 -13.14 9.16 -20.22
N VAL A 3 -14.17 8.52 -19.64
CA VAL A 3 -14.10 7.94 -18.30
C VAL A 3 -13.02 6.87 -18.38
N HIS A 4 -11.83 7.19 -17.86
CA HIS A 4 -10.78 6.20 -17.72
C HIS A 4 -11.31 5.16 -16.75
N ASP A 5 -11.57 3.98 -17.31
CA ASP A 5 -11.89 2.73 -16.63
C ASP A 5 -10.80 2.48 -15.57
N LEU A 6 -11.01 3.05 -14.38
CA LEU A 6 -10.30 2.70 -13.17
C LEU A 6 -10.76 1.28 -12.85
N LYS A 7 -10.15 0.31 -13.56
CA LYS A 7 -10.18 -1.09 -13.18
C LYS A 7 -9.96 -1.11 -11.67
N PRO A 8 -10.88 -1.67 -10.87
CA PRO A 8 -10.66 -1.84 -9.45
C PRO A 8 -9.47 -2.80 -9.33
N LYS A 9 -8.25 -2.25 -9.38
CA LYS A 9 -7.03 -2.97 -9.04
C LYS A 9 -7.27 -3.47 -7.64
N ASP A 10 -7.35 -4.79 -7.50
CA ASP A 10 -7.41 -5.58 -6.28
C ASP A 10 -7.26 -4.72 -5.01
N LEU A 11 -8.40 -4.23 -4.52
CA LEU A 11 -8.44 -3.48 -3.27
C LEU A 11 -8.04 -4.46 -2.17
N THR A 12 -6.78 -4.41 -1.76
CA THR A 12 -6.30 -5.28 -0.70
C THR A 12 -6.98 -4.87 0.61
N ILE A 13 -7.64 -5.83 1.25
CA ILE A 13 -8.35 -5.60 2.50
C ILE A 13 -7.41 -5.87 3.68
N CYS A 14 -7.46 -5.00 4.69
CA CYS A 14 -6.68 -5.15 5.90
C CYS A 14 -7.22 -6.30 6.76
N ASN A 15 -6.39 -7.31 6.99
CA ASN A 15 -6.72 -8.45 7.84
C ASN A 15 -7.04 -8.08 9.31
N LYS A 16 -6.66 -6.88 9.78
CA LYS A 16 -6.94 -6.44 11.16
C LYS A 16 -8.30 -5.78 11.35
N CYS A 17 -8.79 -5.06 10.35
CA CYS A 17 -9.97 -4.19 10.53
C CYS A 17 -10.94 -4.19 9.34
N GLY A 18 -10.72 -5.06 8.34
CA GLY A 18 -11.58 -5.21 7.18
C GLY A 18 -11.63 -3.99 6.25
N ASN A 19 -10.82 -2.96 6.50
CA ASN A 19 -10.78 -1.75 5.69
C ASN A 19 -9.75 -1.83 4.57
N VAL A 20 -9.94 -1.00 3.54
CA VAL A 20 -9.06 -0.94 2.37
C VAL A 20 -7.64 -0.53 2.77
N MET A 21 -6.67 -1.20 2.16
CA MET A 21 -5.26 -0.85 2.20
C MET A 21 -4.88 -0.13 0.90
N ILE A 22 -4.07 0.92 1.04
CA ILE A 22 -3.57 1.73 -0.07
C ILE A 22 -2.07 1.55 -0.25
N PRO A 23 -1.55 1.53 -1.48
CA PRO A 23 -0.13 1.46 -1.72
C PRO A 23 0.56 2.76 -1.27
N ARG A 24 1.68 2.61 -0.55
CA ARG A 24 2.56 3.70 -0.10
C ARG A 24 4.01 3.31 -0.33
N LYS A 25 4.90 4.31 -0.38
CA LYS A 25 6.34 4.10 -0.36
C LYS A 25 6.87 4.53 0.98
N ILE A 26 7.66 3.68 1.63
CA ILE A 26 8.39 4.03 2.84
C ILE A 26 9.88 4.00 2.57
N ARG A 27 10.60 4.87 3.26
CA ARG A 27 12.06 4.85 3.26
C ARG A 27 12.53 3.76 4.21
N THR A 28 13.29 2.81 3.68
CA THR A 28 13.98 1.79 4.46
C THR A 28 15.47 2.08 4.41
N ASN A 29 16.12 2.13 5.57
CA ASN A 29 17.57 2.24 5.66
C ASN A 29 18.12 0.82 5.76
N ASN A 30 18.54 0.26 4.64
CA ASN A 30 19.20 -1.04 4.61
C ASN A 30 20.68 -0.79 4.33
N SER A 31 21.55 -1.18 5.26
CA SER A 31 23.01 -1.19 5.08
C SER A 31 23.60 0.04 4.36
N ASN A 32 23.44 1.24 4.94
CA ASN A 32 23.94 2.53 4.42
C ASN A 32 23.34 3.06 3.10
N GLU A 33 22.39 2.36 2.48
CA GLU A 33 21.67 2.86 1.31
C GLU A 33 20.22 3.26 1.65
N ILE A 34 19.77 4.35 1.02
CA ILE A 34 18.39 4.83 1.13
C ILE A 34 17.57 4.09 0.09
N GLU A 35 16.84 3.06 0.53
CA GLU A 35 15.93 2.31 -0.33
C GLU A 35 14.49 2.77 -0.10
N PHE A 36 13.68 2.73 -1.16
CA PHE A 36 12.25 3.01 -1.08
C PHE A 36 11.47 1.72 -1.30
N GLN A 37 10.90 1.17 -0.23
CA GLN A 37 10.07 -0.02 -0.30
C GLN A 37 8.61 0.36 -0.54
N LYS A 38 7.94 -0.38 -1.44
CA LYS A 38 6.48 -0.29 -1.60
C LYS A 38 5.81 -1.14 -0.52
N ILE A 39 4.85 -0.54 0.17
CA ILE A 39 4.02 -1.21 1.18
C ILE A 39 2.55 -0.98 0.86
N LEU A 40 1.67 -1.84 1.37
CA LEU A 40 0.25 -1.56 1.48
C LEU A 40 -0.03 -1.13 2.91
N GLN A 41 -0.70 0.01 3.11
CA GLN A 41 -1.06 0.51 4.43
C GLN A 41 -2.58 0.69 4.54
N CYS A 42 -3.17 0.15 5.60
CA CYS A 42 -4.57 0.36 5.92
C CYS A 42 -4.85 1.84 6.26
N ILE A 43 -5.91 2.40 5.68
CA ILE A 43 -6.30 3.79 5.92
C ILE A 43 -6.76 4.06 7.35
N VAL A 44 -7.33 3.05 8.03
CA VAL A 44 -7.92 3.19 9.37
C VAL A 44 -6.88 2.87 10.44
N CYS A 45 -6.45 1.61 10.52
CA CYS A 45 -5.59 1.15 11.61
C CYS A 45 -4.09 1.36 11.36
N ARG A 46 -3.71 1.91 10.19
CA ARG A 46 -2.31 2.13 9.76
C ARG A 46 -1.42 0.89 9.71
N HIS A 47 -2.00 -0.29 9.94
CA HIS A 47 -1.31 -1.57 9.75
C HIS A 47 -0.84 -1.67 8.31
N TRP A 48 0.40 -2.11 8.12
CA TRP A 48 0.99 -2.22 6.80
C TRP A 48 1.66 -3.57 6.61
N ILE A 49 1.71 -3.98 5.33
CA ILE A 49 2.39 -5.17 4.85
C ILE A 49 3.27 -4.78 3.67
N SER A 50 4.35 -5.52 3.43
CA SER A 50 5.17 -5.38 2.23
C SER A 50 4.33 -5.67 0.99
N ALA A 51 4.39 -4.79 -0.02
CA ALA A 51 3.83 -5.08 -1.33
C ALA A 51 4.93 -5.80 -2.11
N ASP A 52 4.99 -7.13 -1.98
CA ASP A 52 5.89 -8.01 -2.73
C ASP A 52 5.55 -7.98 -4.23
#